data_AF-A0A392U0V1-F1
#
_entry.id   AF-A0A392U0V1-F1
#
_cell.length_a   1.000
_cell.length_b   1.000
_cell.length_c   1.000
_cell.angle_alpha   90.00
_cell.angle_beta   90.00
_cell.angle_gamma   90.00
#
_symmetry.space_group_name_H-M   'P 1'
#
loop_
_entity.id
_entity.type
_entity.pdbx_description
1 polymer ?
#
loop_
_entity_poly.entity_id
_entity_poly.type
_entity_poly.pdbx_seq_one_letter_code
_entity_poly.pdbx_strand_id
1 'polypeptide(L)' 'EAKSLCVDMPIGRDIVALKEIGVVDVVGISKKALKPLVKSSEGKSLAKDNQR' A
#
# COMPACT_ATOMS: atom_id res chain seq x y z
N GLU A 1 0.28 -13.79 -15.37
CA GLU A 1 0.95 -12.62 -14.73
C GLU A 1 -0.10 -11.55 -14.45
N ALA A 2 -0.20 -11.03 -13.23
CA ALA A 2 -1.09 -9.92 -12.89
C ALA A 2 -0.24 -8.64 -12.80
N LYS A 3 -0.54 -7.65 -13.66
CA LYS A 3 0.10 -6.33 -13.63
C LYS A 3 -0.87 -5.38 -12.94
N SER A 4 -0.66 -5.14 -11.66
CA SER A 4 -1.40 -4.13 -10.91
C SER A 4 -0.88 -2.74 -11.25
N LEU A 5 -1.80 -1.78 -11.37
CA LEU A 5 -1.46 -0.37 -11.56
C LEU A 5 -1.44 0.30 -10.18
N CYS A 6 -0.25 0.48 -9.63
CA CYS A 6 -0.02 1.16 -8.35
C CYS A 6 0.13 2.67 -8.58
N VAL A 7 -0.75 3.47 -7.96
CA VAL A 7 -0.75 4.93 -8.11
C VAL A 7 -0.85 5.58 -6.73
N ASP A 8 -0.05 6.64 -6.52
CA ASP A 8 -0.13 7.46 -5.31
C ASP A 8 -1.40 8.32 -5.37
N MET A 9 -2.36 7.97 -4.54
CA MET A 9 -3.68 8.59 -4.51
C MET A 9 -4.04 8.89 -3.05
N PRO A 10 -3.87 10.15 -2.60
CA PRO A 10 -4.19 10.53 -1.22
C PRO A 10 -5.70 10.44 -0.92
N ILE A 11 -6.55 10.40 -1.96
CA ILE A 11 -8.00 10.31 -1.89
C ILE A 11 -8.45 9.14 -2.76
N GLY A 12 -9.31 8.26 -2.24
CA GLY A 12 -9.72 7.04 -2.95
C GLY A 12 -10.69 7.24 -4.12
N ARG A 13 -11.07 8.48 -4.46
CA ARG A 13 -12.05 8.76 -5.55
C ARG A 13 -11.50 8.36 -6.91
N ASP A 14 -10.24 8.68 -7.16
CA ASP A 14 -9.64 8.45 -8.47
C ASP A 14 -9.42 6.94 -8.72
N ILE A 15 -9.24 6.14 -7.66
CA ILE A 15 -9.20 4.67 -7.73
C ILE A 15 -10.54 4.10 -8.18
N VAL A 16 -11.65 4.66 -7.69
CA VAL A 16 -12.99 4.25 -8.10
C VAL A 16 -13.19 4.55 -9.58
N ALA A 17 -12.83 5.76 -10.03
CA ALA A 17 -12.89 6.12 -11.43
C ALA A 17 -12.03 5.19 -12.31
N LEU A 18 -10.80 4.87 -11.89
CA LEU A 18 -9.91 3.95 -12.60
C LEU A 18 -10.52 2.54 -12.73
N LYS A 19 -11.24 2.06 -11.71
CA LYS A 19 -11.97 0.79 -11.80
C LYS A 19 -13.16 0.87 -12.74
N GLU A 20 -13.91 1.97 -12.73
CA GLU A 20 -15.08 2.18 -13.61
C GLU A 20 -14.71 2.25 -15.10
N ILE A 21 -13.52 2.78 -15.42
CA ILE A 21 -12.99 2.79 -16.81
C ILE A 21 -12.35 1.45 -17.22
N GLY A 22 -12.37 0.43 -16.36
CA GLY A 22 -11.92 -0.93 -16.68
C GLY A 22 -10.51 -1.30 -16.22
N VAL A 23 -9.85 -0.48 -15.38
CA VAL A 23 -8.59 -0.88 -14.73
C VAL A 23 -8.92 -1.76 -13.52
N VAL A 24 -9.00 -3.07 -13.77
CA VAL A 24 -9.45 -4.06 -12.78
C VAL A 24 -8.53 -4.16 -11.57
N ASP A 25 -7.22 -4.06 -11.79
CA ASP A 25 -6.19 -4.30 -10.77
C ASP A 25 -5.48 -2.99 -10.33
N VAL A 26 -6.28 -1.97 -10.00
CA VAL A 26 -5.76 -0.69 -9.50
C VAL A 26 -5.59 -0.73 -7.98
N VAL A 27 -4.41 -0.28 -7.51
CA VAL A 27 -4.08 -0.19 -6.09
C VAL A 27 -3.68 1.25 -5.76
N GLY A 28 -4.40 1.83 -4.80
CA GLY A 28 -4.05 3.13 -4.22
C GLY A 28 -3.06 3.01 -3.10
N ILE A 29 -2.02 3.83 -3.14
CA ILE A 29 -1.16 4.06 -1.99
C ILE A 29 -1.35 5.50 -1.50
N SER A 30 -1.24 5.69 -0.18
CA SER A 30 -1.10 7.02 0.40
C SER A 30 0.22 7.07 1.14
N LYS A 31 1.15 7.91 0.70
CA LYS A 31 2.43 8.12 1.37
C LYS A 31 2.34 8.99 2.63
N LYS A 32 1.13 9.34 3.06
CA LYS A 32 0.92 10.08 4.31
C LYS A 32 1.47 9.25 5.46
N ALA A 33 2.45 9.79 6.17
CA ALA A 33 2.98 9.19 7.38
C ALA A 33 1.87 9.09 8.43
N LEU A 34 1.23 7.93 8.50
CA LEU A 34 0.32 7.60 9.58
C LEU A 34 1.14 6.99 10.71
N LYS A 35 0.78 7.32 11.95
CA LYS A 35 1.36 6.62 13.10
C LYS A 35 1.11 5.12 12.89
N PRO A 36 2.14 4.26 12.97
CA PRO A 36 1.95 2.83 12.87
C PRO A 36 0.79 2.40 13.76
N LEU A 37 -0.12 1.59 13.23
CA LEU A 37 -1.24 1.05 14.01
C LEU A 37 -0.77 0.13 15.14
N VAL A 38 0.52 -0.26 15.08
CA VAL A 38 1.21 -0.98 16.14
C VAL A 38 1.51 0.00 17.28
N LYS A 39 0.72 -0.07 18.36
CA LYS A 39 1.19 0.41 19.66
C LYS A 39 2.38 -0.47 20.02
N SER A 40 3.56 0.13 20.17
CA SER A 40 4.84 -0.52 20.48
C SER A 40 4.65 -1.86 21.19
N SER A 41 4.74 -2.97 20.47
CA SER A 41 4.89 -4.27 21.11
C SER A 41 6.32 -4.33 21.63
N GLU A 42 6.50 -4.49 22.93
CA GLU A 42 7.81 -4.79 23.51
C GLU A 42 8.24 -6.19 23.01
N GLY A 43 8.88 -6.20 21.84
CA GLY A 43 9.02 -7.41 21.03
C GLY A 43 10.24 -7.31 20.13
N LYS A 44 11.40 -7.61 20.74
CA LYS A 44 12.62 -8.21 20.17
C LYS A 44 12.71 -8.12 18.65
N SER A 45 13.61 -7.26 18.16
CA SER A 45 13.98 -7.12 16.75
C SER A 45 14.02 -8.46 16.04
N LEU A 46 13.03 -8.73 15.18
CA LEU A 46 13.14 -9.81 14.21
C LEU A 46 14.27 -9.40 13.26
N ALA A 47 15.37 -10.15 13.34
CA ALA A 47 16.55 -9.95 12.52
C ALA A 47 16.15 -9.83 11.05
N LYS A 48 16.73 -8.83 10.37
CA LYS A 48 16.65 -8.70 8.91
C LYS A 48 17.52 -9.80 8.28
N ASP A 49 16.98 -11.01 8.21
CA ASP A 49 17.50 -12.03 7.32
C ASP A 49 16.90 -11.81 5.94
N ASN A 50 17.59 -11.07 5.07
CA ASN A 50 17.75 -11.53 3.69
C ASN A 50 18.93 -10.82 3.02
N GLN A 51 20.05 -11.54 2.97
CA GLN A 51 21.12 -11.33 2.01
C GLN A 51 20.63 -11.72 0.61
N ARG A 52 20.71 -10.79 -0.36
CA ARG A 52 21.45 -11.03 -1.61
C ARG A 52 21.73 -9.74 -2.35
#